data_AF-A0A9W8M709-F1
#
_entry.id   AF-A0A9W8M709-F1
#
_cell.length_a   1.000
_cell.length_b   1.000
_cell.length_c   1.000
_cell.angle_alpha   90.00
_cell.angle_beta   90.00
_cell.angle_gamma   90.00
#
_symmetry.space_group_name_H-M   'P 1'
#
loop_
_entity.id
_entity.type
_entity.pdbx_description
1 polymer ?
#
loop_
_entity_poly.entity_id
_entity_poly.type
_entity_poly.pdbx_seq_one_letter_code
_entity_poly.pdbx_strand_id
1 'polypeptide(L)'
;MTLPILSTVFPRAALFRSHRRLFTSQPARETPQLENIGFIRAYGKPVATIFLWSALTYMSLQAMWSKLYFDEVRLETEAKIDKLNEELSRIEVAATGGHHSRRLFATETDPAATMEPKPERRVRKEFAEKLKGGPGFGDFVTGMREPLTPEQAMQQAEAVQSKIPGNSRLPRWLKTDIPTGGNVTKIRKTLRELKLHTVCEEARCPNMSECWGGGKHGTATATIMIMGDTCTRGCRFCSVKTSKTPAALDAAEPENVATALAAWGLDYVVLTSVDRDDLPDFGSAHFASTVRNIRERAPQMMIECLTPDFLGRPELIEPVALSGLDVYAHNIETVEALQRSVRDHRANYKQSMFVLAHVKKTKPTLLTKSSIMLGVGETDEEVLQTMKDLRAVGVDIVTLGQYMRPTKRHMKVHEYVTPEKFKHWEQVGNELGFLYTASGPLVRSSYKAGEFFISEILRKRSAVAAAKALAAEGRDGSNLRDISASIATEERKKAALDSASL
;
A
#
# COMPACT_ATOMS: atom_id res chain seq x y z
N MET A 1 50.45 33.12 -40.03
CA MET A 1 50.56 34.33 -39.19
C MET A 1 49.91 34.04 -37.84
N THR A 2 50.75 33.86 -36.82
CA THR A 2 50.58 34.24 -35.40
C THR A 2 49.17 34.51 -34.83
N LEU A 3 48.67 33.61 -33.95
CA LEU A 3 48.40 33.72 -32.48
C LEU A 3 47.90 35.09 -31.90
N PRO A 4 47.31 35.21 -30.67
CA PRO A 4 46.66 34.22 -29.77
C PRO A 4 45.55 34.77 -28.79
N ILE A 5 45.17 33.94 -27.78
CA ILE A 5 44.64 34.20 -26.39
C ILE A 5 43.20 34.79 -26.22
N LEU A 6 42.40 34.62 -25.15
CA LEU A 6 42.45 34.25 -23.70
C LEU A 6 40.98 33.82 -23.32
N SER A 7 40.73 32.66 -22.72
CA SER A 7 40.59 32.39 -21.26
C SER A 7 39.18 32.56 -20.63
N THR A 8 38.79 31.50 -19.89
CA THR A 8 38.10 31.47 -18.57
C THR A 8 36.70 32.08 -18.39
N VAL A 9 35.70 31.24 -18.06
CA VAL A 9 34.73 31.48 -16.95
C VAL A 9 34.18 30.16 -16.37
N PHE A 10 34.36 29.97 -15.07
CA PHE A 10 33.49 29.26 -14.10
C PHE A 10 33.33 30.26 -12.91
N PRO A 11 32.48 30.07 -11.88
CA PRO A 11 31.14 29.48 -11.72
C PRO A 11 30.17 30.35 -10.86
N ARG A 12 29.00 29.78 -10.49
CA ARG A 12 28.04 30.15 -9.38
C ARG A 12 27.16 31.39 -9.61
N ALA A 13 25.96 31.54 -9.06
CA ALA A 13 24.91 30.70 -8.47
C ALA A 13 23.77 31.69 -8.09
N ALA A 14 22.51 31.24 -8.16
CA ALA A 14 21.35 31.67 -7.36
C ALA A 14 20.98 33.17 -7.27
N LEU A 15 19.74 33.53 -7.66
CA LEU A 15 18.87 34.39 -6.82
C LEU A 15 17.41 34.39 -7.31
N PHE A 16 16.52 34.01 -6.38
CA PHE A 16 15.09 34.39 -6.17
C PHE A 16 14.05 34.24 -7.31
N ARG A 17 13.07 33.33 -7.18
CA ARG A 17 11.78 33.35 -6.45
C ARG A 17 10.66 34.21 -7.07
N SER A 18 9.52 33.53 -7.31
CA SER A 18 8.11 33.99 -7.33
C SER A 18 7.61 34.93 -8.45
N HIS A 19 6.75 34.44 -9.37
CA HIS A 19 5.28 34.58 -9.29
C HIS A 19 4.53 34.02 -10.54
N ARG A 20 3.32 33.51 -10.27
CA ARG A 20 2.10 33.41 -11.10
C ARG A 20 1.88 32.24 -12.08
N ARG A 21 0.89 31.42 -11.67
CA ARG A 21 -0.10 30.75 -12.53
C ARG A 21 -1.05 31.78 -13.18
N LEU A 22 -1.52 31.47 -14.40
CA LEU A 22 -2.92 31.46 -14.89
C LEU A 22 -3.12 32.08 -16.28
N PHE A 23 -3.58 31.25 -17.22
CA PHE A 23 -4.57 31.50 -18.29
C PHE A 23 -5.19 30.11 -18.59
N THR A 24 -6.36 29.73 -18.06
CA THR A 24 -7.78 30.08 -18.34
C THR A 24 -8.29 29.67 -19.72
N SER A 25 -9.44 28.97 -19.72
CA SER A 25 -10.48 29.10 -20.75
C SER A 25 -11.86 28.76 -20.17
N GLN A 26 -12.68 29.78 -19.91
CA GLN A 26 -14.05 29.95 -20.45
C GLN A 26 -14.77 31.17 -19.80
N PRO A 27 -15.74 31.79 -20.49
CA PRO A 27 -16.09 33.20 -20.28
C PRO A 27 -17.43 33.47 -19.56
N ALA A 28 -17.51 34.70 -19.05
CA ALA A 28 -18.69 35.56 -18.82
C ALA A 28 -19.67 35.22 -17.67
N ARG A 29 -19.65 36.06 -16.60
CA ARG A 29 -20.61 37.15 -16.35
C ARG A 29 -20.31 37.83 -14.99
N GLU A 30 -20.70 39.11 -14.93
CA GLU A 30 -20.86 39.98 -13.76
C GLU A 30 -19.61 40.64 -13.14
N THR A 31 -19.55 41.97 -13.30
CA THR A 31 -18.71 42.92 -12.55
C THR A 31 -19.14 42.99 -11.08
N PRO A 32 -18.22 43.23 -10.13
CA PRO A 32 -18.15 44.60 -9.61
C PRO A 32 -16.73 45.13 -9.30
N GLN A 33 -16.72 46.45 -9.18
CA GLN A 33 -15.72 47.40 -8.71
C GLN A 33 -14.70 46.85 -7.69
N LEU A 34 -13.44 47.29 -7.83
CA LEU A 34 -12.67 47.88 -6.72
C LEU A 34 -11.40 48.57 -7.24
N GLU A 35 -11.25 49.80 -6.77
CA GLU A 35 -10.14 50.73 -6.91
C GLU A 35 -8.86 50.17 -6.28
N ASN A 36 -7.70 50.40 -6.91
CA ASN A 36 -6.63 51.28 -6.41
C ASN A 36 -5.22 50.89 -6.89
N ILE A 37 -4.53 51.94 -7.36
CA ILE A 37 -3.07 52.18 -7.33
C ILE A 37 -2.23 51.25 -8.25
N GLY A 38 -1.58 51.71 -9.32
CA GLY A 38 -0.93 53.00 -9.52
C GLY A 38 0.59 52.80 -9.47
N PHE A 39 1.18 52.18 -10.48
CA PHE A 39 2.62 52.25 -10.78
C PHE A 39 2.85 51.89 -12.24
N ILE A 40 3.90 52.45 -12.84
CA ILE A 40 4.30 52.39 -14.27
C ILE A 40 3.76 53.56 -15.11
N ARG A 41 4.33 54.73 -14.82
CA ARG A 41 4.47 55.83 -15.78
C ARG A 41 5.93 56.25 -15.83
N ALA A 42 6.77 55.44 -16.49
CA ALA A 42 8.08 55.83 -17.00
C ALA A 42 8.63 54.68 -17.85
N TYR A 43 9.28 55.03 -18.97
CA TYR A 43 9.90 54.18 -20.00
C TYR A 43 9.00 53.78 -21.17
N GLY A 44 9.50 54.20 -22.34
CA GLY A 44 8.75 54.41 -23.56
C GLY A 44 8.44 53.15 -24.37
N LYS A 45 7.52 53.36 -25.31
CA LYS A 45 6.96 52.41 -26.26
C LYS A 45 7.95 51.62 -27.16
N PRO A 46 9.27 51.91 -27.32
CA PRO A 46 10.13 51.07 -28.15
C PRO A 46 10.60 49.76 -27.49
N VAL A 47 10.72 49.72 -26.16
CA VAL A 47 11.32 48.56 -25.46
C VAL A 47 10.34 47.40 -25.33
N ALA A 48 9.04 47.68 -25.12
CA ALA A 48 8.00 46.66 -25.06
C ALA A 48 7.86 45.87 -26.37
N THR A 49 8.05 46.53 -27.52
CA THR A 49 7.93 45.90 -28.84
C THR A 49 9.07 44.93 -29.12
N ILE A 50 10.30 45.24 -28.66
CA ILE A 50 11.47 44.36 -28.80
C ILE A 50 11.32 43.11 -27.92
N PHE A 51 10.82 43.28 -26.69
CA PHE A 51 10.53 42.13 -25.82
C PHE A 51 9.41 41.25 -26.36
N LEU A 52 8.37 41.83 -26.96
CA LEU A 52 7.27 41.06 -27.57
C LEU A 52 7.76 40.24 -28.77
N TRP A 53 8.57 40.84 -29.65
CA TRP A 53 9.14 40.14 -30.80
C TRP A 53 10.12 39.04 -30.41
N SER A 54 10.93 39.27 -29.36
CA SER A 54 11.85 38.28 -28.82
C SER A 54 11.12 37.11 -28.17
N ALA A 55 10.02 37.38 -27.45
CA ALA A 55 9.19 36.33 -26.85
C ALA A 55 8.45 35.50 -27.92
N LEU A 56 7.91 36.14 -28.95
CA LEU A 56 7.22 35.46 -30.06
C LEU A 56 8.17 34.59 -30.89
N THR A 57 9.38 35.07 -31.17
CA THR A 57 10.40 34.26 -31.88
C THR A 57 10.88 33.09 -31.03
N TYR A 58 11.08 33.29 -29.72
CA TYR A 58 11.46 32.21 -28.81
C TYR A 58 10.37 31.13 -28.70
N MET A 59 9.10 31.51 -28.55
CA MET A 59 7.99 30.55 -28.53
C MET A 59 7.82 29.82 -29.86
N SER A 60 8.06 30.49 -30.99
CA SER A 60 7.99 29.87 -32.33
C SER A 60 9.10 28.84 -32.53
N LEU A 61 10.33 29.16 -32.10
CA LEU A 61 11.47 28.24 -32.12
C LEU A 61 11.25 27.04 -31.18
N GLN A 62 10.69 27.26 -29.99
CA GLN A 62 10.39 26.19 -29.03
C GLN A 62 9.29 25.24 -29.54
N ALA A 63 8.29 25.77 -30.26
CA ALA A 63 7.26 24.98 -30.92
C ALA A 63 7.82 24.18 -32.11
N MET A 64 8.69 24.79 -32.92
CA MET A 64 9.40 24.09 -34.01
C MET A 64 10.30 22.96 -33.49
N TRP A 65 11.05 23.22 -32.42
CA TRP A 65 11.96 22.24 -31.82
C TRP A 65 11.19 21.09 -31.18
N SER A 66 10.08 21.37 -30.50
CA SER A 66 9.18 20.33 -29.99
C SER A 66 8.60 19.50 -31.12
N LYS A 67 8.17 20.12 -32.21
CA LYS A 67 7.61 19.40 -33.37
C LYS A 67 8.66 18.50 -34.04
N LEU A 68 9.88 18.99 -34.26
CA LEU A 68 10.99 18.21 -34.80
C LEU A 68 11.36 17.04 -33.88
N TYR A 69 11.43 17.26 -32.57
CA TYR A 69 11.71 16.22 -31.59
C TYR A 69 10.61 15.15 -31.55
N PHE A 70 9.33 15.55 -31.60
CA PHE A 70 8.22 14.60 -31.65
C PHE A 70 8.16 13.84 -32.99
N ASP A 71 8.48 14.48 -34.12
CA ASP A 71 8.54 13.81 -35.42
C ASP A 71 9.70 12.80 -35.49
N GLU A 72 10.86 13.12 -34.90
CA GLU A 72 12.01 12.20 -34.80
C GLU A 72 11.71 10.98 -33.90
N VAL A 73 11.13 11.21 -32.71
CA VAL A 73 10.70 10.13 -31.81
C VAL A 73 9.61 9.26 -32.45
N ARG A 74 8.71 9.87 -33.23
CA ARG A 74 7.67 9.15 -33.96
C ARG A 74 8.26 8.25 -35.05
N LEU A 75 9.20 8.77 -35.85
CA LEU A 75 9.88 7.99 -36.90
C LEU A 75 10.69 6.83 -36.31
N GLU A 76 11.38 7.03 -35.19
CA GLU A 76 12.06 5.94 -34.48
C GLU A 76 11.10 4.88 -33.95
N THR A 77 9.92 5.29 -33.50
CA THR A 77 8.89 4.38 -32.98
C THR A 77 8.24 3.58 -34.11
N GLU A 78 7.92 4.22 -35.24
CA GLU A 78 7.41 3.57 -36.45
C GLU A 78 8.43 2.55 -36.99
N ALA A 79 9.72 2.89 -37.04
CA ALA A 79 10.77 1.95 -37.46
C ALA A 79 10.93 0.74 -36.52
N LYS A 80 10.75 0.93 -35.20
CA LYS A 80 10.76 -0.18 -34.22
C LYS A 80 9.54 -1.09 -34.38
N ILE A 81 8.38 -0.52 -34.68
CA ILE A 81 7.15 -1.29 -34.93
C ILE A 81 7.29 -2.10 -36.22
N ASP A 82 7.83 -1.52 -37.29
CA ASP A 82 8.04 -2.23 -38.56
C ASP A 82 9.01 -3.40 -38.40
N LYS A 83 10.09 -3.20 -37.63
CA LYS A 83 11.04 -4.27 -37.32
C LYS A 83 10.41 -5.41 -36.51
N LEU A 84 9.57 -5.08 -35.53
CA LEU A 84 8.82 -6.07 -34.75
C LEU A 84 7.81 -6.83 -35.62
N ASN A 85 7.13 -6.16 -36.54
CA ASN A 85 6.22 -6.79 -37.49
C ASN A 85 6.96 -7.71 -38.47
N GLU A 86 8.16 -7.33 -38.90
CA GLU A 86 9.01 -8.19 -39.73
C GLU A 86 9.46 -9.44 -38.96
N GLU A 87 9.87 -9.29 -37.70
CA GLU A 87 10.21 -10.43 -36.82
C GLU A 87 9.00 -11.35 -36.56
N LEU A 88 7.81 -10.80 -36.34
CA LEU A 88 6.55 -11.55 -36.23
C LEU A 88 6.23 -12.33 -37.51
N SER A 89 6.38 -11.71 -38.68
CA SER A 89 6.15 -12.40 -39.96
C SER A 89 7.14 -13.53 -40.21
N ARG A 90 8.41 -13.38 -39.78
CA ARG A 90 9.42 -14.45 -39.82
C ARG A 90 9.08 -15.60 -38.88
N ILE A 91 8.51 -15.32 -37.71
CA ILE A 91 8.03 -16.34 -36.77
C ILE A 91 6.81 -17.07 -37.34
N GLU A 92 5.88 -16.37 -38.01
CA GLU A 92 4.73 -17.00 -38.68
C GLU A 92 5.13 -17.86 -39.89
N VAL A 93 6.16 -17.45 -40.66
CA VAL A 93 6.73 -18.25 -41.75
C VAL A 93 7.51 -19.46 -41.21
N ALA A 94 8.19 -19.34 -40.06
CA ALA A 94 8.85 -20.47 -39.41
C ALA A 94 7.83 -21.47 -38.80
N ALA A 95 6.68 -21.00 -38.34
CA ALA A 95 5.60 -21.83 -37.80
C ALA A 95 4.78 -22.57 -38.87
N THR A 96 4.92 -22.21 -40.15
CA THR A 96 4.17 -22.84 -41.28
C THR A 96 4.95 -23.95 -42.00
N GLY A 97 6.16 -24.30 -41.56
CA GLY A 97 6.93 -25.46 -42.03
C GLY A 97 6.62 -26.80 -41.35
N GLY A 98 5.71 -26.83 -40.38
CA GLY A 98 5.25 -28.04 -39.71
C GLY A 98 3.83 -28.42 -40.14
N HIS A 99 3.67 -29.60 -40.73
CA HIS A 99 2.37 -30.18 -41.09
C HIS A 99 1.38 -30.15 -39.90
N HIS A 100 0.47 -29.18 -39.89
CA HIS A 100 -0.81 -29.31 -39.20
C HIS A 100 -1.93 -28.68 -40.03
N SER A 101 -2.84 -29.55 -40.45
CA SER A 101 -4.09 -29.26 -41.15
C SER A 101 -4.92 -28.20 -40.38
N ARG A 102 -5.06 -27.01 -40.96
CA ARG A 102 -6.13 -26.06 -40.64
C ARG A 102 -7.44 -26.62 -41.22
N ARG A 103 -8.38 -27.01 -40.37
CA ARG A 103 -9.80 -27.11 -40.78
C ARG A 103 -10.51 -25.79 -40.48
N LEU A 104 -10.83 -25.11 -41.58
CA LEU A 104 -11.80 -24.03 -41.65
C LEU A 104 -13.20 -24.59 -41.34
N PHE A 105 -14.00 -23.78 -40.66
CA PHE A 105 -15.43 -24.01 -40.50
C PHE A 105 -16.10 -23.99 -41.88
N ALA A 106 -16.68 -25.11 -42.28
CA ALA A 106 -17.64 -25.18 -43.37
C ALA A 106 -18.73 -26.19 -42.99
N THR A 107 -19.97 -25.71 -43.05
CA THR A 107 -21.21 -26.48 -43.03
C THR A 107 -21.27 -27.41 -44.24
N GLU A 108 -21.35 -28.71 -44.00
CA GLU A 108 -21.94 -29.67 -44.95
C GLU A 108 -22.44 -30.88 -44.15
N THR A 109 -23.70 -31.23 -44.44
CA THR A 109 -24.41 -32.39 -43.93
C THR A 109 -24.07 -33.60 -44.78
N ASP A 110 -23.64 -34.71 -44.15
CA ASP A 110 -23.88 -36.04 -44.72
C ASP A 110 -24.00 -37.12 -43.62
N PRO A 111 -24.78 -38.18 -43.88
CA PRO A 111 -25.36 -39.03 -42.86
C PRO A 111 -24.56 -40.30 -42.55
N ALA A 112 -24.91 -40.89 -41.40
CA ALA A 112 -24.66 -42.27 -41.02
C ALA A 112 -23.20 -42.68 -40.76
N ALA A 113 -22.71 -42.32 -39.57
CA ALA A 113 -21.76 -43.16 -38.84
C ALA A 113 -22.27 -43.32 -37.40
N THR A 114 -22.65 -44.54 -37.06
CA THR A 114 -23.08 -44.97 -35.73
C THR A 114 -21.99 -44.72 -34.69
N MET A 115 -22.22 -43.74 -33.81
CA MET A 115 -21.42 -43.51 -32.61
C MET A 115 -22.01 -44.28 -31.43
N GLU A 116 -21.18 -45.06 -30.75
CA GLU A 116 -21.46 -45.55 -29.40
C GLU A 116 -21.66 -44.37 -28.43
N PRO A 117 -22.56 -44.48 -27.44
CA PRO A 117 -22.88 -43.37 -26.55
C PRO A 117 -21.76 -43.09 -25.53
N LYS A 118 -21.23 -41.87 -25.61
CA LYS A 118 -20.32 -41.23 -24.62
C LYS A 118 -20.97 -41.19 -23.22
N PRO A 119 -20.23 -41.41 -22.11
CA PRO A 119 -20.81 -41.59 -20.78
C PRO A 119 -21.16 -40.25 -20.12
N GLU A 120 -22.16 -39.54 -20.64
CA GLU A 120 -22.72 -38.31 -20.06
C GLU A 120 -24.21 -38.48 -19.77
N ARG A 121 -24.58 -39.31 -18.77
CA ARG A 121 -25.97 -39.29 -18.25
C ARG A 121 -26.25 -40.02 -16.94
N ARG A 122 -25.25 -40.60 -16.26
CA ARG A 122 -25.50 -41.41 -15.05
C ARG A 122 -25.63 -40.56 -13.78
N VAL A 123 -24.73 -39.59 -13.58
CA VAL A 123 -24.67 -38.77 -12.35
C VAL A 123 -25.90 -37.86 -12.18
N ARG A 124 -26.47 -37.32 -13.27
CA ARG A 124 -27.69 -36.49 -13.20
C ARG A 124 -28.96 -37.30 -12.98
N LYS A 125 -29.02 -38.55 -13.45
CA LYS A 125 -30.18 -39.43 -13.24
C LYS A 125 -30.25 -39.93 -11.80
N GLU A 126 -29.14 -40.36 -11.22
CA GLU A 126 -29.09 -40.80 -9.81
C GLU A 126 -29.43 -39.66 -8.83
N PHE A 127 -28.98 -38.43 -9.12
CA PHE A 127 -29.34 -37.26 -8.31
C PHE A 127 -30.82 -36.86 -8.49
N ALA A 128 -31.35 -36.92 -9.71
CA ALA A 128 -32.75 -36.64 -10.00
C ALA A 128 -33.71 -37.71 -9.44
N GLU A 129 -33.29 -38.97 -9.38
CA GLU A 129 -34.06 -40.05 -8.74
C GLU A 129 -34.02 -39.93 -7.21
N LYS A 130 -32.89 -39.55 -6.61
CA LYS A 130 -32.81 -39.21 -5.17
C LYS A 130 -33.69 -38.02 -4.77
N LEU A 131 -33.89 -37.05 -5.68
CA LEU A 131 -34.79 -35.92 -5.47
C LEU A 131 -36.28 -36.26 -5.61
N LYS A 132 -36.63 -37.29 -6.41
CA LYS A 132 -38.01 -37.79 -6.53
C LYS A 132 -38.51 -38.53 -5.30
N GLY A 133 -37.61 -39.05 -4.47
CA GLY A 133 -37.90 -39.65 -3.17
C GLY A 133 -37.65 -38.72 -1.97
N GLY A 134 -37.39 -37.43 -2.21
CA GLY A 134 -37.25 -36.44 -1.15
C GLY A 134 -38.59 -36.21 -0.42
N PRO A 135 -38.55 -35.88 0.89
CA PRO A 135 -39.75 -35.85 1.71
C PRO A 135 -40.80 -34.88 1.14
N GLY A 136 -42.03 -35.36 1.01
CA GLY A 136 -43.14 -34.57 0.51
C GLY A 136 -43.63 -33.56 1.55
N PHE A 137 -44.49 -32.62 1.15
CA PHE A 137 -45.18 -31.72 2.08
C PHE A 137 -45.94 -32.50 3.18
N GLY A 138 -46.39 -33.72 2.87
CA GLY A 138 -46.97 -34.65 3.86
C GLY A 138 -46.01 -35.04 4.98
N ASP A 139 -44.74 -35.33 4.68
CA ASP A 139 -43.73 -35.68 5.70
C ASP A 139 -43.40 -34.49 6.63
N PHE A 140 -43.61 -33.26 6.14
CA PHE A 140 -43.46 -32.03 6.93
C PHE A 140 -44.65 -31.79 7.88
N VAL A 141 -45.82 -32.34 7.57
CA VAL A 141 -47.07 -32.12 8.34
C VAL A 141 -47.39 -33.30 9.27
N THR A 142 -47.00 -34.54 8.93
CA THR A 142 -47.23 -35.73 9.78
C THR A 142 -46.00 -36.17 10.59
N GLY A 143 -44.83 -35.56 10.37
CA GLY A 143 -43.62 -35.77 11.16
C GLY A 143 -43.59 -34.94 12.44
N MET A 144 -44.61 -35.02 13.31
CA MET A 144 -44.44 -34.60 14.71
C MET A 144 -43.50 -35.60 15.41
N ARG A 145 -42.20 -35.46 15.17
CA ARG A 145 -41.21 -35.95 16.14
C ARG A 145 -41.43 -35.14 17.41
N GLU A 146 -41.42 -35.82 18.56
CA GLU A 146 -41.44 -35.17 19.87
C GLU A 146 -40.46 -33.98 19.88
N PRO A 147 -40.86 -32.82 20.42
CA PRO A 147 -39.98 -31.67 20.46
C PRO A 147 -38.69 -32.06 21.18
N LEU A 148 -37.56 -31.87 20.49
CA LEU A 148 -36.24 -32.10 21.04
C LEU A 148 -36.11 -31.38 22.37
N THR A 149 -35.55 -32.06 23.37
CA THR A 149 -35.15 -31.38 24.61
C THR A 149 -34.12 -30.29 24.27
N PRO A 150 -34.05 -29.19 25.05
CA PRO A 150 -33.08 -28.11 24.81
C PRO A 150 -31.64 -28.61 24.66
N GLU A 151 -31.25 -29.65 25.40
CA GLU A 151 -29.93 -30.27 25.33
C GLU A 151 -29.68 -31.02 24.02
N GLN A 152 -30.67 -31.78 23.53
CA GLN A 152 -30.56 -32.48 22.25
C GLN A 152 -30.57 -31.51 21.06
N ALA A 153 -31.33 -30.43 21.16
CA ALA A 153 -31.31 -29.35 20.17
C ALA A 153 -29.95 -28.64 20.14
N MET A 154 -29.32 -28.40 21.29
CA MET A 154 -27.97 -27.85 21.39
C MET A 154 -26.91 -28.81 20.81
N GLN A 155 -26.95 -30.09 21.16
CA GLN A 155 -26.01 -31.08 20.64
C GLN A 155 -26.13 -31.27 19.13
N GLN A 156 -27.35 -31.27 18.58
CA GLN A 156 -27.55 -31.32 17.13
C GLN A 156 -27.11 -30.02 16.44
N ALA A 157 -27.34 -28.85 17.05
CA ALA A 157 -26.84 -27.59 16.54
C ALA A 157 -25.30 -27.55 16.53
N GLU A 158 -24.64 -28.06 17.57
CA GLU A 158 -23.18 -28.19 17.63
C GLU A 158 -22.64 -29.17 16.58
N ALA A 159 -23.28 -30.33 16.40
CA ALA A 159 -22.90 -31.32 15.41
C ALA A 159 -23.06 -30.81 13.97
N VAL A 160 -24.11 -30.03 13.67
CA VAL A 160 -24.31 -29.38 12.35
C VAL A 160 -23.35 -28.21 12.16
N GLN A 161 -23.04 -27.46 13.23
CA GLN A 161 -22.12 -26.32 13.19
C GLN A 161 -20.66 -26.75 12.97
N SER A 162 -20.28 -27.94 13.45
CA SER A 162 -18.96 -28.54 13.18
C SER A 162 -18.73 -28.94 11.72
N LYS A 163 -19.81 -29.03 10.90
CA LYS A 163 -19.76 -29.57 9.52
C LYS A 163 -20.02 -28.55 8.41
N ILE A 164 -20.23 -27.27 8.72
CA ILE A 164 -20.44 -26.21 7.71
C ILE A 164 -19.23 -25.25 7.69
N PRO A 165 -18.33 -25.36 6.71
CA PRO A 165 -17.24 -24.41 6.53
C PRO A 165 -17.80 -23.01 6.17
N GLY A 166 -17.73 -22.09 7.14
CA GLY A 166 -17.93 -20.65 6.90
C GLY A 166 -19.18 -20.00 7.49
N ASN A 167 -19.81 -20.57 8.53
CA ASN A 167 -20.79 -19.86 9.37
C ASN A 167 -20.46 -19.93 10.88
N SER A 168 -19.17 -19.98 11.21
CA SER A 168 -18.66 -19.87 12.57
C SER A 168 -18.96 -18.46 13.10
N ARG A 169 -19.69 -18.36 14.21
CA ARG A 169 -19.88 -17.09 14.92
C ARG A 169 -18.51 -16.50 15.27
N LEU A 170 -18.40 -15.17 15.22
CA LEU A 170 -17.16 -14.49 15.59
C LEU A 170 -16.76 -14.87 17.03
N PRO A 171 -15.57 -15.47 17.23
CA PRO A 171 -15.10 -15.85 18.55
C PRO A 171 -15.02 -14.68 19.52
N ARG A 172 -15.14 -14.97 20.82
CA ARG A 172 -15.18 -13.93 21.87
C ARG A 172 -13.94 -13.04 21.88
N TRP A 173 -12.75 -13.60 21.65
CA TRP A 173 -11.48 -12.86 21.63
C TRP A 173 -11.29 -11.92 20.43
N LEU A 174 -12.17 -11.99 19.43
CA LEU A 174 -12.18 -11.11 18.27
C LEU A 174 -13.27 -10.03 18.34
N LYS A 175 -14.10 -10.05 19.39
CA LYS A 175 -15.11 -9.01 19.60
C LYS A 175 -14.45 -7.77 20.17
N THR A 176 -14.73 -6.63 19.54
CA THR A 176 -14.28 -5.31 19.99
C THR A 176 -15.48 -4.40 20.19
N ASP A 177 -15.32 -3.41 21.04
CA ASP A 177 -16.32 -2.37 21.22
C ASP A 177 -16.41 -1.47 19.98
N ILE A 178 -17.56 -0.81 19.83
CA ILE A 178 -17.79 0.10 18.70
C ILE A 178 -16.93 1.35 18.91
N PRO A 179 -16.24 1.85 17.86
CA PRO A 179 -15.40 3.02 18.01
C PRO A 179 -16.19 4.29 18.36
N THR A 180 -16.17 4.70 19.63
CA THR A 180 -16.76 5.95 20.13
C THR A 180 -15.69 6.84 20.81
N GLY A 181 -15.83 8.18 20.74
CA GLY A 181 -14.97 9.12 21.46
C GLY A 181 -14.81 10.51 20.81
N GLY A 182 -14.50 11.53 21.61
CA GLY A 182 -14.36 12.93 21.13
C GLY A 182 -13.21 13.16 20.14
N ASN A 183 -12.05 12.52 20.38
CA ASN A 183 -10.91 12.56 19.44
C ASN A 183 -11.25 11.92 18.09
N VAL A 184 -12.08 10.87 18.10
CA VAL A 184 -12.54 10.23 16.86
C VAL A 184 -13.33 11.22 16.02
N THR A 185 -14.27 11.94 16.64
CA THR A 185 -15.05 12.98 15.95
C THR A 185 -14.18 14.12 15.41
N LYS A 186 -13.18 14.57 16.17
CA LYS A 186 -12.24 15.61 15.73
C LYS A 186 -11.48 15.20 14.47
N ILE A 187 -10.85 14.02 14.48
CA ILE A 187 -10.07 13.53 13.33
C ILE A 187 -10.98 13.31 12.12
N ARG A 188 -12.18 12.75 12.29
CA ARG A 188 -13.18 12.63 11.21
C ARG A 188 -13.52 13.96 10.55
N LYS A 189 -13.70 15.01 11.37
CA LYS A 189 -14.01 16.35 10.86
C LYS A 189 -12.87 16.88 9.98
N THR A 190 -11.63 16.82 10.47
CA THR A 190 -10.45 17.27 9.72
C THR A 190 -10.24 16.48 8.43
N LEU A 191 -10.42 15.15 8.46
CA LEU A 191 -10.32 14.31 7.27
C LEU A 191 -11.29 14.77 6.17
N ARG A 192 -12.53 15.07 6.52
CA ARG A 192 -13.54 15.56 5.56
C ARG A 192 -13.23 16.95 5.02
N GLU A 193 -12.79 17.86 5.90
CA GLU A 193 -12.43 19.24 5.53
C GLU A 193 -11.27 19.27 4.53
N LEU A 194 -10.28 18.39 4.71
CA LEU A 194 -9.08 18.30 3.86
C LEU A 194 -9.21 17.27 2.73
N LYS A 195 -10.39 16.65 2.56
CA LYS A 195 -10.67 15.61 1.56
C LYS A 195 -9.67 14.43 1.61
N LEU A 196 -9.28 14.04 2.80
CA LEU A 196 -8.34 12.96 3.05
C LEU A 196 -9.06 11.65 3.38
N HIS A 197 -8.44 10.53 3.03
CA HIS A 197 -8.95 9.21 3.32
C HIS A 197 -8.09 8.51 4.37
N THR A 198 -8.69 7.57 5.11
CA THR A 198 -7.96 6.69 6.03
C THR A 198 -8.35 5.25 5.81
N VAL A 199 -7.38 4.35 5.87
CA VAL A 199 -7.68 2.90 5.87
C VAL A 199 -8.47 2.52 7.11
N CYS A 200 -8.37 3.28 8.21
CA CYS A 200 -9.14 3.05 9.42
C CYS A 200 -10.65 3.07 9.15
N GLU A 201 -11.12 4.02 8.34
CA GLU A 201 -12.53 4.13 7.95
C GLU A 201 -12.87 3.19 6.79
N GLU A 202 -12.08 3.18 5.72
CA GLU A 202 -12.36 2.39 4.52
C GLU A 202 -12.27 0.86 4.78
N ALA A 203 -11.40 0.45 5.71
CA ALA A 203 -11.27 -0.95 6.14
C ALA A 203 -12.13 -1.32 7.35
N ARG A 204 -12.95 -0.39 7.88
CA ARG A 204 -13.81 -0.61 9.06
C ARG A 204 -13.02 -1.17 10.23
N CYS A 205 -11.88 -0.55 10.52
CA CYS A 205 -10.91 -1.08 11.47
C CYS A 205 -11.50 -1.14 12.90
N PRO A 206 -11.44 -2.30 13.58
CA PRO A 206 -11.92 -2.44 14.95
C PRO A 206 -11.09 -1.63 15.96
N ASN A 207 -9.83 -1.31 15.62
CA ASN A 207 -8.88 -0.65 16.52
C ASN A 207 -8.93 0.88 16.44
N MET A 208 -9.84 1.47 15.67
CA MET A 208 -9.84 2.91 15.36
C MET A 208 -9.90 3.80 16.61
N SER A 209 -10.76 3.47 17.58
CA SER A 209 -10.83 4.25 18.83
C SER A 209 -9.55 4.20 19.65
N GLU A 210 -8.89 3.05 19.69
CA GLU A 210 -7.63 2.89 20.40
C GLU A 210 -6.50 3.67 19.70
N CYS A 211 -6.39 3.55 18.37
CA CYS A 211 -5.37 4.23 17.58
C CYS A 211 -5.51 5.75 17.68
N TRP A 212 -6.71 6.28 17.43
CA TRP A 212 -6.96 7.72 17.36
C TRP A 212 -7.10 8.38 18.74
N GLY A 213 -7.45 7.59 19.76
CA GLY A 213 -7.66 8.07 21.13
C GLY A 213 -6.39 8.16 21.96
N GLY A 214 -5.22 7.75 21.45
CA GLY A 214 -3.96 7.73 22.22
C GLY A 214 -3.76 6.47 23.08
N GLY A 215 -4.79 5.67 23.31
CA GLY A 215 -4.71 4.46 24.15
C GLY A 215 -4.22 4.73 25.58
N LYS A 216 -3.83 3.68 26.31
CA LYS A 216 -3.30 3.79 27.69
C LYS A 216 -1.94 4.49 27.80
N HIS A 217 -1.21 4.62 26.69
CA HIS A 217 0.16 5.12 26.64
C HIS A 217 0.30 6.51 25.99
N GLY A 218 -0.82 7.17 25.63
CA GLY A 218 -0.85 8.56 25.18
C GLY A 218 -0.52 8.81 23.70
N THR A 219 0.17 7.90 23.01
CA THR A 219 0.52 8.11 21.59
C THR A 219 -0.66 7.81 20.67
N ALA A 220 -1.12 8.85 19.97
CA ALA A 220 -2.14 8.74 18.95
C ALA A 220 -1.49 8.46 17.59
N THR A 221 -2.11 7.53 16.85
CA THR A 221 -1.66 7.15 15.51
C THR A 221 -2.82 7.18 14.55
N ALA A 222 -2.57 7.73 13.37
CA ALA A 222 -3.48 7.65 12.24
C ALA A 222 -2.78 6.98 11.06
N THR A 223 -3.55 6.20 10.31
CA THR A 223 -3.12 5.68 9.02
C THR A 223 -3.83 6.44 7.92
N ILE A 224 -3.11 7.33 7.24
CA ILE A 224 -3.63 8.08 6.11
C ILE A 224 -3.51 7.21 4.86
N MET A 225 -4.60 7.15 4.10
CA MET A 225 -4.62 6.52 2.79
C MET A 225 -4.62 7.62 1.74
N ILE A 226 -3.50 7.75 1.01
CA ILE A 226 -3.34 8.71 -0.08
C ILE A 226 -3.79 8.09 -1.42
N MET A 227 -3.97 8.95 -2.41
CA MET A 227 -4.39 8.62 -3.78
C MET A 227 -5.85 8.14 -3.89
N GLY A 228 -6.69 8.57 -2.94
CA GLY A 228 -8.13 8.32 -2.91
C GLY A 228 -8.54 7.03 -2.20
N ASP A 229 -9.80 6.66 -2.35
CA ASP A 229 -10.46 5.50 -1.72
C ASP A 229 -10.75 4.33 -2.68
N THR A 230 -10.29 4.45 -3.92
CA THR A 230 -10.65 3.55 -5.02
C THR A 230 -9.41 3.02 -5.70
N CYS A 231 -9.20 1.72 -5.61
CA CYS A 231 -8.04 0.97 -6.07
C CYS A 231 -8.22 0.42 -7.50
N THR A 232 -7.14 0.36 -8.27
CA THR A 232 -7.11 -0.32 -9.58
C THR A 232 -7.04 -1.85 -9.46
N ARG A 233 -6.81 -2.36 -8.25
CA ARG A 233 -6.66 -3.78 -7.94
C ARG A 233 -7.78 -4.32 -7.05
N GLY A 234 -8.09 -5.60 -7.22
CA GLY A 234 -9.19 -6.30 -6.55
C GLY A 234 -8.73 -7.46 -5.67
N CYS A 235 -7.95 -7.17 -4.63
CA CYS A 235 -7.56 -8.17 -3.63
C CYS A 235 -8.81 -8.74 -2.91
N ARG A 236 -8.90 -10.07 -2.79
CA ARG A 236 -10.12 -10.77 -2.32
C ARG A 236 -10.38 -10.61 -0.83
N PHE A 237 -9.39 -10.15 -0.08
CA PHE A 237 -9.48 -9.82 1.34
C PHE A 237 -9.82 -8.35 1.62
N CYS A 238 -9.54 -7.44 0.69
CA CYS A 238 -9.53 -6.00 0.90
C CYS A 238 -10.90 -5.37 0.66
N SER A 239 -11.33 -4.45 1.54
CA SER A 239 -12.63 -3.77 1.44
C SER A 239 -12.62 -2.43 0.72
N VAL A 240 -11.45 -1.95 0.32
CA VAL A 240 -11.29 -0.72 -0.46
C VAL A 240 -12.05 -0.84 -1.78
N LYS A 241 -12.66 0.26 -2.24
CA LYS A 241 -13.43 0.25 -3.49
C LYS A 241 -12.51 -0.04 -4.66
N THR A 242 -13.06 -0.61 -5.73
CA THR A 242 -12.27 -0.97 -6.91
C THR A 242 -12.83 -0.33 -8.17
N SER A 243 -11.98 0.30 -8.96
CA SER A 243 -12.32 0.82 -10.30
C SER A 243 -11.10 0.75 -11.21
N LYS A 244 -11.31 0.41 -12.48
CA LYS A 244 -10.24 0.51 -13.49
C LYS A 244 -9.87 1.97 -13.80
N THR A 245 -10.80 2.89 -13.57
CA THR A 245 -10.66 4.33 -13.81
C THR A 245 -11.03 5.06 -12.53
N PRO A 246 -10.15 5.09 -11.52
CA PRO A 246 -10.37 5.87 -10.32
C PRO A 246 -10.36 7.37 -10.64
N ALA A 247 -10.72 8.20 -9.66
CA ALA A 247 -10.67 9.65 -9.82
C ALA A 247 -9.23 10.13 -10.08
N ALA A 248 -9.12 11.29 -10.74
CA ALA A 248 -7.84 11.93 -10.96
C ALA A 248 -7.12 12.20 -9.63
N LEU A 249 -5.80 12.07 -9.64
CA LEU A 249 -4.96 12.30 -8.47
C LEU A 249 -5.01 13.79 -8.06
N ASP A 250 -5.27 14.07 -6.79
CA ASP A 250 -5.29 15.44 -6.28
C ASP A 250 -3.85 15.93 -6.04
N ALA A 251 -3.41 16.90 -6.85
CA ALA A 251 -2.07 17.48 -6.73
C ALA A 251 -1.81 18.20 -5.38
N ALA A 252 -2.87 18.62 -4.67
CA ALA A 252 -2.76 19.26 -3.36
C ALA A 252 -2.74 18.26 -2.19
N GLU A 253 -3.02 16.97 -2.43
CA GLU A 253 -3.06 15.94 -1.38
C GLU A 253 -1.79 15.88 -0.52
N PRO A 254 -0.55 15.93 -1.06
CA PRO A 254 0.67 15.91 -0.25
C PRO A 254 0.76 17.05 0.76
N GLU A 255 0.38 18.26 0.34
CA GLU A 255 0.34 19.43 1.20
C GLU A 255 -0.80 19.33 2.22
N ASN A 256 -1.98 18.86 1.82
CA ASN A 256 -3.12 18.70 2.72
C ASN A 256 -2.82 17.67 3.82
N VAL A 257 -2.20 16.55 3.47
CA VAL A 257 -1.77 15.52 4.44
C VAL A 257 -0.77 16.12 5.44
N ALA A 258 0.24 16.84 4.97
CA ALA A 258 1.23 17.46 5.86
C ALA A 258 0.61 18.52 6.79
N THR A 259 -0.36 19.31 6.30
CA THR A 259 -1.14 20.26 7.13
C THR A 259 -1.93 19.51 8.21
N ALA A 260 -2.63 18.45 7.83
CA ALA A 260 -3.46 17.67 8.74
C ALA A 260 -2.62 17.09 9.88
N LEU A 261 -1.51 16.43 9.54
CA LEU A 261 -0.67 15.74 10.51
C LEU A 261 0.04 16.71 11.46
N ALA A 262 0.51 17.85 10.95
CA ALA A 262 1.08 18.90 11.80
C ALA A 262 0.04 19.45 12.80
N ALA A 263 -1.22 19.56 12.41
CA ALA A 263 -2.31 20.04 13.29
C ALA A 263 -2.74 18.99 14.34
N TRP A 264 -2.55 17.70 14.06
CA TRP A 264 -2.93 16.62 14.99
C TRP A 264 -1.90 16.37 16.09
N GLY A 265 -0.64 16.75 15.86
CA GLY A 265 0.43 16.55 16.84
C GLY A 265 0.69 15.06 17.14
N LEU A 266 0.63 14.21 16.11
CA LEU A 266 0.93 12.78 16.25
C LEU A 266 2.45 12.58 16.25
N ASP A 267 2.93 11.65 17.09
CA ASP A 267 4.34 11.25 17.10
C ASP A 267 4.68 10.28 15.96
N TYR A 268 3.67 9.53 15.51
CA TYR A 268 3.81 8.46 14.53
C TYR A 268 2.67 8.49 13.51
N VAL A 269 3.01 8.40 12.23
CA VAL A 269 2.03 8.27 11.15
C VAL A 269 2.37 7.10 10.25
N VAL A 270 1.34 6.37 9.85
CA VAL A 270 1.43 5.41 8.75
C VAL A 270 0.80 6.03 7.52
N LEU A 271 1.55 6.13 6.43
CA LEU A 271 1.03 6.45 5.10
C LEU A 271 0.84 5.14 4.36
N THR A 272 -0.30 4.99 3.70
CA THR A 272 -0.55 3.92 2.74
C THR A 272 -1.27 4.47 1.54
N SER A 273 -1.42 3.69 0.48
CA SER A 273 -2.18 4.10 -0.69
C SER A 273 -2.95 2.95 -1.28
N VAL A 274 -3.92 3.28 -2.12
CA VAL A 274 -4.44 2.34 -3.09
C VAL A 274 -3.40 2.06 -4.20
N ASP A 275 -3.56 0.97 -4.94
CA ASP A 275 -2.83 0.78 -6.19
C ASP A 275 -3.39 1.71 -7.26
N ARG A 276 -2.48 2.35 -8.01
CA ARG A 276 -2.76 3.30 -9.08
C ARG A 276 -2.12 2.86 -10.39
N ASP A 277 -2.48 1.67 -10.86
CA ASP A 277 -1.97 1.13 -12.13
C ASP A 277 -2.39 1.97 -13.36
N ASP A 278 -3.29 2.95 -13.18
CA ASP A 278 -3.68 3.93 -14.18
C ASP A 278 -2.64 5.06 -14.35
N LEU A 279 -1.72 5.23 -13.40
CA LEU A 279 -0.67 6.25 -13.46
C LEU A 279 0.65 5.67 -14.02
N PRO A 280 1.42 6.45 -14.81
CA PRO A 280 2.66 5.97 -15.40
C PRO A 280 3.74 5.59 -14.37
N ASP A 281 3.74 6.25 -13.21
CA ASP A 281 4.67 6.00 -12.10
C ASP A 281 4.04 5.21 -10.94
N PHE A 282 2.81 4.71 -11.13
CA PHE A 282 2.04 3.97 -10.12
C PHE A 282 1.84 4.76 -8.80
N GLY A 283 1.98 6.09 -8.84
CA GLY A 283 1.87 6.96 -7.67
C GLY A 283 3.13 7.08 -6.82
N SER A 284 4.27 6.55 -7.26
CA SER A 284 5.54 6.59 -6.54
C SER A 284 5.99 8.02 -6.21
N ALA A 285 5.95 8.93 -7.20
CA ALA A 285 6.36 10.31 -7.00
C ALA A 285 5.45 11.06 -6.02
N HIS A 286 4.15 10.74 -6.07
CA HIS A 286 3.15 11.30 -5.16
C HIS A 286 3.42 10.87 -3.72
N PHE A 287 3.64 9.57 -3.50
CA PHE A 287 3.99 9.01 -2.19
C PHE A 287 5.24 9.68 -1.61
N ALA A 288 6.31 9.77 -2.40
CA ALA A 288 7.56 10.42 -2.01
C ALA A 288 7.38 11.92 -1.73
N SER A 289 6.52 12.61 -2.49
CA SER A 289 6.21 14.02 -2.28
C SER A 289 5.50 14.24 -0.94
N THR A 290 4.54 13.37 -0.59
CA THR A 290 3.83 13.42 0.69
C THR A 290 4.79 13.28 1.86
N VAL A 291 5.71 12.31 1.81
CA VAL A 291 6.73 12.13 2.87
C VAL A 291 7.60 13.38 3.03
N ARG A 292 8.07 13.98 1.93
CA ARG A 292 8.89 15.21 1.99
C ARG A 292 8.13 16.39 2.59
N ASN A 293 6.88 16.62 2.18
CA ASN A 293 6.04 17.68 2.72
C ASN A 293 5.79 17.49 4.23
N ILE A 294 5.59 16.25 4.67
CA ILE A 294 5.44 15.93 6.09
C ILE A 294 6.73 16.24 6.84
N ARG A 295 7.89 15.80 6.32
CA ARG A 295 9.18 16.02 6.98
C ARG A 295 9.51 17.50 7.11
N GLU A 296 9.11 18.32 6.13
CA GLU A 296 9.27 19.78 6.19
C GLU A 296 8.43 20.44 7.29
N ARG A 297 7.20 19.98 7.50
CA ARG A 297 6.26 20.61 8.45
C ARG A 297 6.29 20.01 9.85
N ALA A 298 6.63 18.73 9.96
CA ALA A 298 6.66 17.95 11.19
C ALA A 298 7.94 17.10 11.25
N PRO A 299 9.13 17.74 11.39
CA PRO A 299 10.41 17.07 11.27
C PRO A 299 10.66 15.96 12.29
N GLN A 300 10.00 16.04 13.46
CA GLN A 300 10.12 15.07 14.55
C GLN A 300 9.15 13.88 14.42
N MET A 301 8.16 13.94 13.53
CA MET A 301 7.19 12.86 13.38
C MET A 301 7.84 11.66 12.69
N MET A 302 7.59 10.47 13.22
CA MET A 302 8.01 9.23 12.59
C MET A 302 7.05 8.85 11.47
N ILE A 303 7.60 8.45 10.32
CA ILE A 303 6.83 8.17 9.11
C ILE A 303 7.06 6.73 8.68
N GLU A 304 6.03 5.90 8.79
CA GLU A 304 5.98 4.57 8.16
C GLU A 304 5.23 4.66 6.84
N CYS A 305 5.76 4.06 5.78
CA CYS A 305 5.12 4.01 4.47
C CYS A 305 4.80 2.57 4.10
N LEU A 306 3.51 2.21 4.15
CA LEU A 306 2.98 0.94 3.63
C LEU A 306 2.66 1.09 2.15
N THR A 307 3.58 0.64 1.30
CA THR A 307 3.55 0.89 -0.14
C THR A 307 2.90 -0.25 -0.93
N PRO A 308 2.34 0.07 -2.11
CA PRO A 308 2.15 -0.88 -3.20
C PRO A 308 3.45 -1.59 -3.59
N ASP A 309 3.34 -2.58 -4.48
CA ASP A 309 4.50 -3.29 -5.01
C ASP A 309 5.20 -2.56 -6.16
N PHE A 310 4.55 -1.56 -6.78
CA PHE A 310 5.02 -0.87 -7.98
C PHE A 310 5.46 -1.83 -9.10
N LEU A 311 4.80 -2.99 -9.21
CA LEU A 311 5.17 -4.11 -10.10
C LEU A 311 6.62 -4.60 -9.94
N GLY A 312 7.24 -4.36 -8.78
CA GLY A 312 8.63 -4.70 -8.52
C GLY A 312 9.63 -3.85 -9.33
N ARG A 313 9.26 -2.66 -9.79
CA ARG A 313 10.12 -1.78 -10.59
C ARG A 313 11.05 -0.94 -9.69
N PRO A 314 12.39 -1.16 -9.72
CA PRO A 314 13.36 -0.43 -8.90
C PRO A 314 13.20 1.09 -8.94
N GLU A 315 13.01 1.65 -10.13
CA GLU A 315 12.89 3.07 -10.40
C GLU A 315 11.66 3.72 -9.75
N LEU A 316 10.67 2.92 -9.34
CA LEU A 316 9.48 3.37 -8.62
C LEU A 316 9.57 3.08 -7.11
N ILE A 317 10.38 2.09 -6.70
CA ILE A 317 10.61 1.75 -5.29
C ILE A 317 11.55 2.77 -4.64
N GLU A 318 12.63 3.13 -5.34
CA GLU A 318 13.72 3.97 -4.84
C GLU A 318 13.28 5.39 -4.44
N PRO A 319 12.46 6.13 -5.22
CA PRO A 319 12.03 7.47 -4.84
C PRO A 319 11.31 7.49 -3.48
N VAL A 320 10.51 6.46 -3.20
CA VAL A 320 9.83 6.33 -1.91
C VAL A 320 10.85 5.99 -0.84
N ALA A 321 11.69 4.97 -1.01
CA ALA A 321 12.71 4.56 -0.03
C ALA A 321 13.68 5.69 0.38
N LEU A 322 13.96 6.62 -0.55
CA LEU A 322 14.84 7.77 -0.36
C LEU A 322 14.13 9.06 0.09
N SER A 323 12.79 9.04 0.25
CA SER A 323 12.00 10.25 0.54
C SER A 323 12.15 10.80 1.96
N GLY A 324 12.84 10.10 2.86
CA GLY A 324 13.05 10.52 4.25
C GLY A 324 12.09 9.88 5.27
N LEU A 325 11.43 8.78 4.89
CA LEU A 325 10.68 7.94 5.81
C LEU A 325 11.59 7.13 6.76
N ASP A 326 10.98 6.62 7.82
CA ASP A 326 11.66 5.89 8.89
C ASP A 326 11.48 4.37 8.78
N VAL A 327 10.30 3.92 8.34
CA VAL A 327 9.96 2.50 8.13
C VAL A 327 9.30 2.27 6.78
N TYR A 328 9.90 1.44 5.94
CA TYR A 328 9.33 1.00 4.67
C TYR A 328 8.57 -0.30 4.87
N ALA A 329 7.25 -0.27 4.73
CA ALA A 329 6.41 -1.45 4.85
C ALA A 329 5.91 -1.90 3.48
N HIS A 330 5.98 -3.20 3.20
CA HIS A 330 5.28 -3.83 2.10
C HIS A 330 4.80 -5.21 2.54
N ASN A 331 3.49 -5.42 2.50
CA ASN A 331 2.90 -6.64 3.02
C ASN A 331 2.95 -7.78 1.98
N ILE A 332 3.46 -8.93 2.40
CA ILE A 332 3.35 -10.18 1.65
C ILE A 332 1.93 -10.76 1.72
N GLU A 333 1.18 -10.40 2.77
CA GLU A 333 -0.21 -10.74 3.09
C GLU A 333 -0.50 -12.20 3.38
N THR A 334 0.07 -13.14 2.62
CA THR A 334 -0.16 -14.58 2.81
C THR A 334 1.03 -15.39 2.28
N VAL A 335 0.99 -16.70 2.47
CA VAL A 335 2.01 -17.66 2.00
C VAL A 335 2.03 -17.78 0.48
N GLU A 336 3.13 -18.27 -0.09
CA GLU A 336 3.34 -18.31 -1.56
C GLU A 336 2.21 -19.02 -2.30
N ALA A 337 1.76 -20.18 -1.80
CA ALA A 337 0.72 -20.99 -2.42
C ALA A 337 -0.64 -20.27 -2.55
N LEU A 338 -0.94 -19.34 -1.64
CA LEU A 338 -2.25 -18.69 -1.56
C LEU A 338 -2.30 -17.32 -2.25
N GLN A 339 -1.16 -16.77 -2.70
CA GLN A 339 -1.07 -15.43 -3.29
C GLN A 339 -2.15 -15.15 -4.34
N ARG A 340 -2.29 -16.01 -5.35
CA ARG A 340 -3.28 -15.84 -6.43
C ARG A 340 -4.73 -15.95 -5.96
N SER A 341 -4.97 -16.67 -4.85
CA SER A 341 -6.30 -16.85 -4.29
C SER A 341 -6.70 -15.74 -3.31
N VAL A 342 -5.74 -14.97 -2.80
CA VAL A 342 -5.94 -13.92 -1.79
C VAL A 342 -5.78 -12.52 -2.39
N ARG A 343 -4.73 -12.29 -3.17
CA ARG A 343 -4.35 -10.98 -3.72
C ARG A 343 -4.78 -10.88 -5.19
N ASP A 344 -4.77 -9.66 -5.71
CA ASP A 344 -4.94 -9.39 -7.14
C ASP A 344 -3.85 -10.12 -7.95
N HIS A 345 -4.19 -10.61 -9.15
CA HIS A 345 -3.26 -11.40 -9.98
C HIS A 345 -1.99 -10.65 -10.41
N ARG A 346 -1.99 -9.30 -10.33
CA ARG A 346 -0.80 -8.47 -10.58
C ARG A 346 0.20 -8.49 -9.43
N ALA A 347 -0.23 -8.86 -8.23
CA ALA A 347 0.62 -9.04 -7.07
C ALA A 347 1.06 -10.51 -6.95
N ASN A 348 2.32 -10.75 -6.60
CA ASN A 348 2.84 -12.11 -6.39
C ASN A 348 3.94 -12.14 -5.34
N TYR A 349 4.25 -13.34 -4.85
CA TYR A 349 5.21 -13.57 -3.77
C TYR A 349 6.60 -13.02 -4.08
N LYS A 350 7.16 -13.41 -5.23
CA LYS A 350 8.52 -13.07 -5.64
C LYS A 350 8.68 -11.57 -5.84
N GLN A 351 7.68 -10.92 -6.42
CA GLN A 351 7.65 -9.46 -6.58
C GLN A 351 7.64 -8.74 -5.24
N SER A 352 6.80 -9.16 -4.30
CA SER A 352 6.78 -8.57 -2.95
C SER A 352 8.09 -8.79 -2.19
N MET A 353 8.70 -9.98 -2.30
CA MET A 353 10.03 -10.24 -1.74
C MET A 353 11.11 -9.38 -2.38
N PHE A 354 11.06 -9.21 -3.71
CA PHE A 354 11.98 -8.34 -4.44
C PHE A 354 11.88 -6.90 -3.98
N VAL A 355 10.67 -6.36 -3.78
CA VAL A 355 10.48 -4.99 -3.27
C VAL A 355 11.20 -4.81 -1.93
N LEU A 356 10.99 -5.71 -0.98
CA LEU A 356 11.59 -5.64 0.36
C LEU A 356 13.12 -5.78 0.30
N ALA A 357 13.63 -6.72 -0.51
CA ALA A 357 15.06 -6.91 -0.73
C ALA A 357 15.72 -5.69 -1.38
N HIS A 358 15.06 -5.10 -2.39
CA HIS A 358 15.56 -3.95 -3.12
C HIS A 358 15.62 -2.71 -2.23
N VAL A 359 14.62 -2.49 -1.38
CA VAL A 359 14.66 -1.39 -0.39
C VAL A 359 15.88 -1.52 0.53
N LYS A 360 16.17 -2.73 1.01
CA LYS A 360 17.38 -2.99 1.83
C LYS A 360 18.67 -2.76 1.06
N LYS A 361 18.71 -3.08 -0.23
CA LYS A 361 19.84 -2.77 -1.11
C LYS A 361 20.01 -1.25 -1.30
N THR A 362 18.93 -0.51 -1.52
CA THR A 362 18.92 0.94 -1.75
C THR A 362 19.32 1.71 -0.50
N LYS A 363 18.79 1.34 0.67
CA LYS A 363 19.09 2.00 1.95
C LYS A 363 19.18 0.96 3.07
N PRO A 364 20.36 0.37 3.32
CA PRO A 364 20.54 -0.73 4.29
C PRO A 364 20.08 -0.40 5.72
N THR A 365 20.16 0.87 6.10
CA THR A 365 19.77 1.36 7.44
C THR A 365 18.26 1.57 7.61
N LEU A 366 17.50 1.62 6.51
CA LEU A 366 16.06 1.82 6.54
C LEU A 366 15.39 0.58 7.13
N LEU A 367 14.49 0.78 8.10
CA LEU A 367 13.73 -0.33 8.66
C LEU A 367 12.73 -0.84 7.62
N THR A 368 12.66 -2.15 7.44
CA THR A 368 11.66 -2.78 6.59
C THR A 368 10.67 -3.60 7.40
N LYS A 369 9.42 -3.59 6.95
CA LYS A 369 8.31 -4.25 7.63
C LYS A 369 7.41 -5.01 6.67
N SER A 370 6.89 -6.14 7.12
CA SER A 370 5.86 -6.88 6.38
C SER A 370 4.77 -7.43 7.31
N SER A 371 3.72 -7.98 6.69
CA SER A 371 2.55 -8.52 7.39
C SER A 371 2.09 -9.81 6.75
N ILE A 372 1.62 -10.74 7.59
CA ILE A 372 0.98 -11.99 7.21
C ILE A 372 -0.40 -12.02 7.88
N MET A 373 -1.45 -12.20 7.08
CA MET A 373 -2.78 -12.49 7.60
C MET A 373 -2.94 -14.00 7.79
N LEU A 374 -3.38 -14.40 8.98
CA LEU A 374 -3.68 -15.79 9.30
C LEU A 374 -5.19 -16.08 9.21
N GLY A 375 -5.53 -17.35 9.01
CA GLY A 375 -6.90 -17.81 8.84
C GLY A 375 -7.44 -17.68 7.42
N VAL A 376 -6.56 -17.61 6.42
CA VAL A 376 -6.91 -17.57 4.98
C VAL A 376 -6.78 -18.93 4.29
N GLY A 377 -6.22 -19.94 4.97
CA GLY A 377 -6.11 -21.32 4.51
C GLY A 377 -4.68 -21.85 4.52
N GLU A 378 -3.75 -21.07 5.05
CA GLU A 378 -2.34 -21.40 5.18
C GLU A 378 -2.10 -22.47 6.25
N THR A 379 -1.06 -23.27 6.04
CA THR A 379 -0.53 -24.22 7.03
C THR A 379 0.58 -23.58 7.87
N ASP A 380 0.87 -24.16 9.03
CA ASP A 380 1.90 -23.64 9.93
C ASP A 380 3.30 -23.76 9.29
N GLU A 381 3.55 -24.82 8.53
CA GLU A 381 4.79 -25.01 7.77
C GLU A 381 4.98 -23.89 6.73
N GLU A 382 3.93 -23.51 6.02
CA GLU A 382 3.97 -22.43 5.02
C GLU A 382 4.16 -21.05 5.66
N VAL A 383 3.56 -20.81 6.84
CA VAL A 383 3.76 -19.57 7.60
C VAL A 383 5.21 -19.48 8.07
N LEU A 384 5.74 -20.56 8.66
CA LEU A 384 7.14 -20.63 9.08
C LEU A 384 8.10 -20.41 7.92
N GLN A 385 7.84 -21.04 6.75
CA GLN A 385 8.65 -20.83 5.55
C GLN A 385 8.59 -19.37 5.11
N THR A 386 7.40 -18.76 5.10
CA THR A 386 7.24 -17.35 4.72
C THR A 386 7.98 -16.41 5.67
N MET A 387 7.97 -16.68 6.97
CA MET A 387 8.74 -15.91 7.95
C MET A 387 10.25 -16.04 7.71
N LYS A 388 10.74 -17.25 7.41
CA LYS A 388 12.15 -17.48 7.03
C LYS A 388 12.53 -16.72 5.77
N ASP A 389 11.66 -16.71 4.76
CA ASP A 389 11.91 -16.01 3.50
C ASP A 389 11.95 -14.49 3.70
N LEU A 390 11.02 -13.94 4.49
CA LEU A 390 11.05 -12.53 4.89
C LEU A 390 12.36 -12.19 5.61
N ARG A 391 12.84 -13.05 6.51
CA ARG A 391 14.14 -12.86 7.16
C ARG A 391 15.31 -12.93 6.20
N ALA A 392 15.29 -13.86 5.25
CA ALA A 392 16.35 -14.05 4.27
C ALA A 392 16.55 -12.82 3.38
N VAL A 393 15.47 -12.07 3.07
CA VAL A 393 15.55 -10.79 2.34
C VAL A 393 15.77 -9.57 3.24
N GLY A 394 15.99 -9.79 4.54
CA GLY A 394 16.39 -8.75 5.49
C GLY A 394 15.24 -7.97 6.13
N VAL A 395 13.99 -8.47 6.14
CA VAL A 395 12.85 -7.79 6.77
C VAL A 395 13.05 -7.65 8.28
N ASP A 396 13.07 -6.42 8.81
CA ASP A 396 13.34 -6.20 10.24
C ASP A 396 12.13 -6.50 11.13
N ILE A 397 10.92 -6.19 10.65
CA ILE A 397 9.70 -6.23 11.46
C ILE A 397 8.65 -7.08 10.75
N VAL A 398 8.01 -7.99 11.48
CA VAL A 398 6.88 -8.76 10.96
C VAL A 398 5.65 -8.63 11.85
N THR A 399 4.49 -8.56 11.21
CA THR A 399 3.20 -8.54 11.90
C THR A 399 2.36 -9.74 11.46
N LEU A 400 1.71 -10.40 12.41
CA LEU A 400 0.80 -11.51 12.15
C LEU A 400 -0.55 -11.18 12.78
N GLY A 401 -1.60 -11.16 11.96
CA GLY A 401 -2.94 -10.78 12.39
C GLY A 401 -4.03 -11.69 11.82
N GLN A 402 -5.16 -11.78 12.51
CA GLN A 402 -6.30 -12.56 11.99
C GLN A 402 -6.91 -11.87 10.77
N TYR A 403 -7.11 -12.63 9.68
CA TYR A 403 -7.96 -12.22 8.58
C TYR A 403 -9.40 -12.04 9.07
N MET A 404 -9.91 -10.82 8.94
CA MET A 404 -11.28 -10.46 9.28
C MET A 404 -12.05 -10.16 8.01
N ARG A 405 -13.02 -11.02 7.69
CA ARG A 405 -13.83 -10.89 6.49
C ARG A 405 -14.67 -9.60 6.51
N PRO A 406 -14.44 -8.64 5.59
CA PRO A 406 -15.14 -7.35 5.66
C PRO A 406 -16.63 -7.43 5.33
N THR A 407 -16.99 -8.21 4.31
CA THR A 407 -18.38 -8.45 3.89
C THR A 407 -18.56 -9.86 3.36
N LYS A 408 -19.81 -10.31 3.21
CA LYS A 408 -20.16 -11.62 2.63
C LYS A 408 -19.69 -11.80 1.17
N ARG A 409 -19.24 -10.74 0.48
CA ARG A 409 -18.69 -10.83 -0.89
C ARG A 409 -17.19 -11.16 -0.92
N HIS A 410 -16.48 -10.91 0.17
CA HIS A 410 -15.05 -11.22 0.28
C HIS A 410 -14.81 -12.71 0.56
N MET A 411 -13.57 -13.16 0.43
CA MET A 411 -13.22 -14.55 0.73
C MET A 411 -13.65 -14.97 2.14
N LYS A 412 -13.97 -16.25 2.33
CA LYS A 412 -14.37 -16.77 3.64
C LYS A 412 -13.15 -16.83 4.56
N VAL A 413 -13.38 -16.66 5.86
CA VAL A 413 -12.38 -17.04 6.86
C VAL A 413 -12.27 -18.56 6.85
N HIS A 414 -11.06 -19.08 6.73
CA HIS A 414 -10.77 -20.51 6.79
C HIS A 414 -10.74 -20.98 8.25
N GLU A 415 -10.01 -20.25 9.08
CA GLU A 415 -9.83 -20.56 10.51
C GLU A 415 -9.82 -19.26 11.33
N TYR A 416 -10.39 -19.31 12.53
CA TYR A 416 -10.15 -18.28 13.54
C TYR A 416 -9.03 -18.74 14.47
N VAL A 417 -7.85 -18.19 14.25
CA VAL A 417 -6.63 -18.55 14.98
C VAL A 417 -6.75 -18.13 16.45
N THR A 418 -6.31 -19.02 17.34
CA THR A 418 -6.39 -18.78 18.79
C THR A 418 -5.29 -17.83 19.27
N PRO A 419 -5.52 -17.08 20.37
CA PRO A 419 -4.49 -16.21 20.95
C PRO A 419 -3.18 -16.94 21.28
N GLU A 420 -3.26 -18.21 21.70
CA GLU A 420 -2.09 -19.03 22.03
C GLU A 420 -1.23 -19.30 20.79
N LYS A 421 -1.86 -19.54 19.63
CA LYS A 421 -1.16 -19.71 18.37
C LYS A 421 -0.52 -18.42 17.87
N PHE A 422 -1.15 -17.27 18.10
CA PHE A 422 -0.48 -15.98 17.87
C PHE A 422 0.75 -15.78 18.78
N LYS A 423 0.64 -16.13 20.06
CA LYS A 423 1.79 -16.07 21.00
C LYS A 423 2.94 -16.98 20.56
N HIS A 424 2.62 -18.16 20.03
CA HIS A 424 3.62 -19.04 19.42
C HIS A 424 4.35 -18.35 18.26
N TRP A 425 3.62 -17.74 17.32
CA TRP A 425 4.23 -17.01 16.20
C TRP A 425 5.07 -15.80 16.62
N GLU A 426 4.71 -15.14 17.73
CA GLU A 426 5.55 -14.10 18.33
C GLU A 426 6.92 -14.65 18.74
N GLN A 427 6.93 -15.77 19.45
CA GLN A 427 8.15 -16.45 19.89
C GLN A 427 9.00 -16.89 18.69
N VAL A 428 8.39 -17.54 17.69
CA VAL A 428 9.07 -17.96 16.47
C VAL A 428 9.69 -16.78 15.74
N GLY A 429 8.99 -15.65 15.60
CA GLY A 429 9.55 -14.46 14.96
C GLY A 429 10.75 -13.89 15.71
N ASN A 430 10.70 -13.88 17.04
CA ASN A 430 11.82 -13.45 17.87
C ASN A 430 13.02 -14.41 17.74
N GLU A 431 12.79 -15.72 17.68
CA GLU A 431 13.83 -16.75 17.47
C GLU A 431 14.48 -16.66 16.07
N LEU A 432 13.69 -16.34 15.04
CA LEU A 432 14.18 -16.09 13.67
C LEU A 432 14.94 -14.76 13.54
N GLY A 433 15.01 -13.95 14.60
CA GLY A 433 15.79 -12.73 14.64
C GLY A 433 15.16 -11.56 13.89
N PHE A 434 13.83 -11.47 13.83
CA PHE A 434 13.17 -10.17 13.56
C PHE A 434 13.55 -9.21 14.70
N LEU A 435 13.76 -7.93 14.39
CA LEU A 435 13.94 -6.91 15.43
C LEU A 435 12.67 -6.79 16.28
N TYR A 436 11.51 -6.90 15.64
CA TYR A 436 10.22 -6.86 16.30
C TYR A 436 9.21 -7.77 15.62
N THR A 437 8.49 -8.55 16.42
CA THR A 437 7.38 -9.40 15.97
C THR A 437 6.12 -8.98 16.71
N ALA A 438 5.10 -8.50 15.99
CA ALA A 438 3.78 -8.30 16.57
C ALA A 438 2.85 -9.41 16.10
N SER A 439 2.33 -10.22 17.01
CA SER A 439 1.45 -11.32 16.65
C SER A 439 0.23 -11.33 17.56
N GLY A 440 -0.96 -11.22 16.98
CA GLY A 440 -2.18 -11.21 17.76
C GLY A 440 -3.46 -11.12 16.94
N PRO A 441 -4.62 -11.52 17.48
CA PRO A 441 -5.87 -11.57 16.72
C PRO A 441 -6.27 -10.22 16.10
N LEU A 442 -6.07 -9.13 16.83
CA LEU A 442 -6.42 -7.77 16.39
C LEU A 442 -5.23 -7.00 15.81
N VAL A 443 -4.04 -7.61 15.71
CA VAL A 443 -2.88 -6.98 15.09
C VAL A 443 -3.20 -6.68 13.62
N ARG A 444 -2.74 -5.51 13.17
CA ARG A 444 -2.77 -5.04 11.79
C ARG A 444 -1.38 -4.55 11.43
N SER A 445 -1.08 -4.43 10.14
CA SER A 445 0.17 -3.85 9.68
C SER A 445 0.41 -2.47 10.31
N SER A 446 -0.62 -1.63 10.46
CA SER A 446 -0.54 -0.33 11.12
C SER A 446 -0.92 -0.31 12.59
N TYR A 447 -1.04 -1.48 13.25
CA TYR A 447 -1.41 -1.52 14.67
C TYR A 447 -0.25 -1.16 15.58
N LYS A 448 -0.59 -0.39 16.63
CA LYS A 448 0.25 0.31 17.62
C LYS A 448 1.41 -0.49 18.23
N ALA A 449 1.37 -1.81 18.16
CA ALA A 449 2.27 -2.70 18.88
C ALA A 449 3.76 -2.39 18.63
N GLY A 450 4.13 -1.90 17.44
CA GLY A 450 5.53 -1.60 17.12
C GLY A 450 6.01 -0.19 17.43
N GLU A 451 5.13 0.78 17.70
CA GLU A 451 5.51 2.20 17.61
C GLU A 451 6.53 2.62 18.67
N PHE A 452 6.34 2.22 19.93
CA PHE A 452 7.30 2.51 21.01
C PHE A 452 8.64 1.79 20.80
N PHE A 453 8.59 0.56 20.29
CA PHE A 453 9.79 -0.23 20.08
C PHE A 453 10.58 0.26 18.86
N ILE A 454 9.89 0.57 17.77
CA ILE A 454 10.45 1.18 16.56
C ILE A 454 11.02 2.55 16.89
N SER A 455 10.28 3.38 17.65
CA SER A 455 10.75 4.71 18.05
C SER A 455 12.00 4.61 18.91
N GLU A 456 12.06 3.67 19.85
CA GLU A 456 13.23 3.47 20.70
C GLU A 456 14.42 2.91 19.89
N ILE A 457 14.20 1.97 18.96
CA ILE A 457 15.26 1.50 18.05
C ILE A 457 15.82 2.67 17.24
N LEU A 458 14.95 3.47 16.63
CA LEU A 458 15.36 4.59 15.79
C LEU A 458 16.07 5.65 16.62
N ARG A 459 15.56 5.98 17.81
CA ARG A 459 16.18 6.92 18.75
C ARG A 459 17.57 6.45 19.17
N LYS A 460 17.71 5.16 19.52
CA LYS A 460 19.01 4.54 19.85
C LYS A 460 19.96 4.58 18.64
N ARG A 461 19.50 4.24 17.44
CA ARG A 461 20.32 4.30 16.21
C ARG A 461 20.78 5.72 15.90
N SER A 462 19.88 6.69 16.01
CA SER A 462 20.20 8.11 15.81
C SER A 462 21.18 8.63 16.85
N ALA A 463 21.03 8.25 18.12
CA ALA A 463 21.97 8.59 19.19
C ALA A 463 23.36 7.99 18.92
N VAL A 464 23.44 6.72 18.49
CA VAL A 464 24.71 6.07 18.12
C VAL A 464 25.34 6.73 16.89
N ALA A 465 24.55 7.09 15.89
CA ALA A 465 25.05 7.78 14.70
C ALA A 465 25.58 9.18 15.04
N ALA A 466 24.87 9.94 15.88
CA ALA A 466 25.31 11.24 16.37
C ALA A 466 26.59 11.12 17.22
N ALA A 467 26.67 10.12 18.10
CA ALA A 467 27.88 9.86 18.89
C ALA A 467 29.09 9.50 18.01
N LYS A 468 28.89 8.69 16.95
CA LYS A 468 29.94 8.38 15.97
C LYS A 468 30.38 9.61 15.17
N ALA A 469 29.44 10.46 14.76
CA ALA A 469 29.75 11.71 14.06
C ALA A 469 30.56 12.67 14.94
N LEU A 470 30.14 12.85 16.21
CA LEU A 470 30.86 13.67 17.19
C LEU A 470 32.27 13.13 17.50
N ALA A 471 32.41 11.80 17.61
CA ALA A 471 33.71 11.15 17.78
C ALA A 471 34.62 11.31 16.54
N ALA A 472 34.06 11.29 15.34
CA ALA A 472 34.79 11.54 14.09
C ALA A 472 35.23 13.01 13.93
N GLU A 473 34.51 13.95 14.56
CA GLU A 473 34.84 15.39 14.57
C GLU A 473 35.87 15.78 15.66
N GLY A 474 36.40 14.83 16.44
CA GLY A 474 37.50 15.08 17.38
C GLY A 474 37.13 15.93 18.61
N ARG A 475 35.84 16.03 18.96
CA ARG A 475 35.40 16.70 20.21
C ARG A 475 35.47 15.73 21.39
N ASP A 476 36.20 16.15 22.42
CA ASP A 476 36.58 15.40 23.63
C ASP A 476 35.41 14.65 24.29
N GLY A 477 35.66 13.39 24.69
CA GLY A 477 34.71 12.38 25.16
C GLY A 477 34.23 12.56 26.61
N SER A 478 34.36 13.76 27.18
CA SER A 478 33.86 14.09 28.52
C SER A 478 32.33 14.03 28.60
N ASN A 479 31.63 14.50 27.56
CA ASN A 479 30.16 14.41 27.47
C ASN A 479 29.61 12.98 27.31
N LEU A 480 30.41 12.02 26.81
CA LEU A 480 29.97 10.63 26.61
C LEU A 480 29.79 9.86 27.93
N ARG A 481 30.55 10.23 28.96
CA ARG A 481 30.40 9.66 30.31
C ARG A 481 29.12 10.14 30.98
N ASP A 482 28.77 11.41 30.80
CA ASP A 482 27.55 12.00 31.38
C ASP A 482 26.28 11.49 30.68
N ILE A 483 26.33 11.28 29.35
CA ILE A 483 25.22 10.67 28.60
C ILE A 483 25.05 9.19 28.97
N SER A 484 26.14 8.43 29.05
CA SER A 484 26.07 7.01 29.46
C SER A 484 25.62 6.85 30.92
N ALA A 485 26.04 7.74 31.81
CA ALA A 485 25.60 7.78 33.19
C ALA A 485 24.11 8.14 33.30
N SER A 486 23.63 9.09 32.49
CA SER A 486 22.20 9.45 32.45
C SER A 486 21.33 8.29 31.96
N ILE A 487 21.76 7.59 30.90
CA ILE A 487 21.07 6.39 30.39
C ILE A 487 21.03 5.28 31.45
N ALA A 488 22.14 5.01 32.13
CA ALA A 488 22.20 4.02 33.21
C ALA A 488 21.34 4.41 34.44
N THR A 489 21.16 5.70 34.68
CA THR A 489 20.32 6.21 35.78
C THR A 489 18.83 6.06 35.44
N GLU A 490 18.44 6.30 34.19
CA GLU A 490 17.08 6.06 33.69
C GLU A 490 16.73 4.56 33.67
N GLU A 491 17.67 3.69 33.29
CA GLU A 491 17.50 2.23 33.34
C GLU A 491 17.32 1.71 34.79
N ARG A 492 18.04 2.29 35.76
CA ARG A 492 17.85 1.98 37.20
C ARG A 492 16.52 2.47 37.73
N LYS A 493 16.05 3.66 37.32
CA LYS A 493 14.71 4.15 37.67
C LYS A 493 13.61 3.25 37.11
N LYS A 494 13.80 2.75 35.88
CA LYS A 494 12.87 1.79 35.25
C LYS A 494 12.83 0.45 35.99
N ALA A 495 13.98 -0.11 36.36
CA ALA A 495 14.03 -1.33 37.16
C ALA A 495 13.38 -1.17 38.55
N ALA A 496 13.45 0.02 39.15
CA ALA A 496 12.77 0.35 40.40
C ALA A 496 11.24 0.51 40.24
N LEU A 497 10.77 0.99 39.09
CA LEU A 497 9.34 1.09 38.76
C LEU A 497 8.73 -0.28 38.43
N ASP A 498 9.46 -1.12 37.69
CA ASP A 498 9.01 -2.48 37.33
C ASP A 498 8.96 -3.41 38.55
N SER A 499 9.83 -3.20 39.56
CA SER A 499 9.82 -3.96 40.83
C SER A 499 8.76 -3.48 41.85
N ALA A 500 8.23 -2.27 41.69
CA ALA A 500 7.10 -1.77 42.47
C ALA A 500 5.73 -2.17 41.89
N SER A 501 5.73 -2.83 40.73
CA SER A 501 4.54 -3.19 39.94
C SER A 501 4.22 -4.70 39.94
N LEU A 502 4.98 -5.50 40.71
CA LEU A 502 4.77 -6.94 40.91
C LEU A 502 3.96 -7.22 42.17
#